data_AF-A0A4Y2J1M2-F1
#
_entry.id   AF-A0A4Y2J1M2-F1
#
_cell.length_a   1.000
_cell.length_b   1.000
_cell.length_c   1.000
_cell.angle_alpha   90.00
_cell.angle_beta   90.00
_cell.angle_gamma   90.00
#
_symmetry.space_group_name_H-M   'P 1'
#
loop_
_entity.id
_entity.type
_entity.pdbx_description
1 polymer ?
#
loop_
_entity_poly.entity_id
_entity_poly.type
_entity_poly.pdbx_seq_one_letter_code
_entity_poly.pdbx_strand_id
1 'polypeptide(L)'
;MAFLPKHRKEELITLAEDMGIEISPTYKKINICKKIKESPDSEGEFVRGCLEDIVKQREAEAAELKTREAEALRQKRKFELEKIKLYNAAEINSVGSARSESVRPLRELRNLTQKYNAQVADISLYLDMFERQAPTAEIEESELVSQLMALLPLDLAQIIIKEPEDKIKGHLHMKGVL
;
A
#
# COMPACT_ATOMS: atom_id res chain seq x y z
N MET A 1 18.63 20.45 -48.03
CA MET A 1 18.05 19.82 -46.81
C MET A 1 19.11 19.18 -45.89
N ALA A 2 19.97 19.97 -45.25
CA ALA A 2 21.02 19.45 -44.34
C ALA A 2 20.54 19.16 -42.90
N PHE A 3 19.29 19.50 -42.57
CA PHE A 3 18.72 19.41 -41.22
C PHE A 3 18.07 18.06 -40.91
N LEU A 4 17.66 17.28 -41.92
CA LEU A 4 17.01 15.96 -41.73
C LEU A 4 17.74 15.01 -40.77
N PRO A 5 19.09 14.89 -40.79
CA PRO A 5 19.79 14.00 -39.87
C PRO A 5 19.67 14.39 -38.39
N LYS A 6 19.20 15.61 -38.06
CA LYS A 6 19.03 16.07 -36.67
C LYS A 6 17.74 15.54 -36.03
N HIS A 7 16.72 15.24 -36.82
CA HIS A 7 15.41 14.80 -36.35
C HIS A 7 15.39 13.31 -36.01
N ARG A 8 14.45 12.87 -35.17
CA ARG A 8 14.31 11.46 -34.79
C ARG A 8 13.88 10.61 -36.00
N LYS A 9 14.12 9.30 -35.94
CA LYS A 9 13.72 8.41 -37.04
C LYS A 9 12.20 8.43 -37.21
N GLU A 10 11.48 8.48 -36.10
CA GLU A 10 10.02 8.49 -36.01
C GLU A 10 9.46 9.76 -36.65
N GLU A 11 10.03 10.93 -36.33
CA GLU A 11 9.65 12.22 -36.92
C GLU A 11 9.84 12.24 -38.45
N LEU A 12 10.93 11.61 -38.93
CA LEU A 12 11.20 11.48 -40.36
C LEU A 12 10.27 10.48 -41.05
N ILE A 13 9.77 9.48 -40.33
CA ILE A 13 8.79 8.53 -40.85
C ILE A 13 7.45 9.24 -41.00
N THR A 14 6.97 9.91 -39.96
CA THR A 14 5.73 10.69 -39.99
C THR A 14 5.76 11.74 -41.10
N LEU A 15 6.87 12.48 -41.24
CA LEU A 15 7.03 13.45 -42.33
C LEU A 15 6.83 12.81 -43.70
N ALA A 16 7.44 11.65 -43.96
CA ALA A 16 7.32 11.05 -45.27
C ALA A 16 5.98 10.34 -45.48
N GLU A 17 5.30 9.87 -44.42
CA GLU A 17 3.89 9.49 -44.48
C GLU A 17 3.01 10.68 -44.90
N ASP A 18 3.20 11.86 -44.29
CA ASP A 18 2.49 13.10 -44.64
C ASP A 18 2.75 13.55 -46.08
N MET A 19 3.97 13.30 -46.59
CA MET A 19 4.36 13.57 -47.97
C MET A 19 3.98 12.45 -48.95
N GLY A 20 3.31 11.38 -48.50
CA GLY A 20 2.94 10.23 -49.34
C GLY A 20 4.13 9.41 -49.86
N ILE A 21 5.30 9.53 -49.24
CA ILE A 21 6.52 8.80 -49.57
C ILE A 21 6.47 7.43 -48.87
N GLU A 22 6.47 6.37 -49.66
CA GLU A 22 6.47 5.01 -49.11
C GLU A 22 7.81 4.68 -48.43
N ILE A 23 7.76 4.52 -47.11
CA ILE A 23 8.90 4.12 -46.28
C ILE A 23 8.54 2.94 -45.40
N SER A 24 9.45 1.97 -45.31
CA SER A 24 9.31 0.88 -44.36
C SER A 24 9.82 1.31 -42.98
N PRO A 25 9.15 0.91 -41.88
CA PRO A 25 9.64 1.10 -40.51
C PRO A 25 11.02 0.48 -40.28
N THR A 26 11.42 -0.51 -41.09
CA THR A 26 12.73 -1.17 -41.01
C THR A 26 13.86 -0.34 -41.60
N TYR A 27 13.55 0.72 -42.36
CA TYR A 27 14.59 1.52 -43.00
C TYR A 27 15.52 2.18 -41.99
N LYS A 28 16.80 2.26 -42.35
CA LYS A 28 17.76 3.06 -41.60
C LYS A 28 17.44 4.53 -41.80
N LYS A 29 17.63 5.34 -40.75
CA LYS A 29 17.42 6.80 -40.77
C LYS A 29 18.05 7.48 -41.98
N ILE A 30 19.26 7.07 -42.35
CA ILE A 30 19.97 7.61 -43.52
C ILE A 30 19.23 7.35 -44.85
N ASN A 31 18.60 6.18 -45.00
CA ASN A 31 17.81 5.82 -46.19
C ASN A 31 16.51 6.62 -46.25
N ILE A 32 15.88 6.87 -45.10
CA ILE A 32 14.68 7.71 -44.98
C ILE A 32 15.02 9.15 -45.40
N CYS A 33 16.07 9.74 -44.81
CA CYS A 33 16.56 11.06 -45.19
C CYS A 33 16.89 11.17 -46.68
N LYS A 34 17.43 10.09 -47.27
CA LYS A 34 17.74 10.04 -48.70
C LYS A 34 16.48 10.08 -49.55
N LYS A 35 15.49 9.21 -49.27
CA LYS A 35 14.20 9.20 -49.99
C LYS A 35 13.48 10.55 -49.93
N ILE A 36 13.48 11.20 -48.77
CA ILE A 36 12.86 12.53 -48.61
C ILE A 36 13.55 13.57 -49.50
N LYS A 37 14.89 13.56 -49.57
CA LYS A 37 15.66 14.48 -50.42
C LYS A 37 15.50 14.24 -51.92
N GLU A 38 15.27 12.97 -52.30
CA GLU A 38 15.12 12.55 -53.69
C GLU A 38 13.69 12.74 -54.22
N SER A 39 12.75 13.10 -53.34
CA SER A 39 11.37 13.38 -53.76
C SER A 39 11.32 14.65 -54.62
N PRO A 40 10.70 14.60 -55.82
CA PRO A 40 10.73 15.66 -56.82
C PRO A 40 10.02 16.95 -56.34
N ASP A 41 9.04 16.82 -55.45
CA ASP A 41 8.24 17.93 -54.92
C ASP A 41 8.72 18.38 -53.52
N SER A 42 9.92 17.95 -53.10
CA SER A 42 10.42 18.20 -51.75
C SER A 42 11.06 19.59 -51.65
N GLU A 43 10.28 20.56 -51.18
CA GLU A 43 10.77 21.92 -50.93
C GLU A 43 11.42 22.04 -49.54
N GLY A 44 12.63 22.61 -49.49
CA GLY A 44 13.46 22.62 -48.27
C GLY A 44 12.84 23.35 -47.07
N GLU A 45 12.09 24.43 -47.32
CA GLU A 45 11.41 25.20 -46.28
C GLU A 45 10.10 24.54 -45.83
N PHE A 46 9.32 24.02 -46.78
CA PHE A 46 8.12 23.23 -46.48
C PHE A 46 8.45 22.02 -45.58
N VAL A 47 9.46 21.23 -45.96
CA VAL A 47 9.90 20.06 -45.19
C VAL A 47 10.40 20.45 -43.78
N ARG A 48 11.00 21.64 -43.64
CA ARG A 48 11.38 22.17 -42.33
C ARG A 48 10.16 22.51 -41.49
N GLY A 49 9.18 23.22 -42.07
CA GLY A 49 7.92 23.56 -41.39
C GLY A 49 7.17 22.33 -40.90
N CYS A 50 6.99 21.32 -41.76
CA CYS A 50 6.35 20.06 -41.38
C CYS A 50 7.07 19.37 -40.22
N LEU A 51 8.40 19.34 -40.22
CA LEU A 51 9.16 18.75 -39.11
C LEU A 51 9.03 19.54 -37.81
N GLU A 52 8.96 20.87 -37.88
CA GLU A 52 8.72 21.70 -36.70
C GLU A 52 7.33 21.44 -36.10
N ASP A 53 6.32 21.26 -36.94
CA ASP A 53 4.95 20.96 -36.50
C ASP A 53 4.83 19.54 -35.93
N ILE A 54 5.47 18.55 -36.55
CA ILE A 54 5.55 17.17 -36.02
C ILE A 54 6.23 17.16 -34.65
N VAL A 55 7.32 17.90 -34.48
CA VAL A 55 8.03 18.00 -33.20
C VAL A 55 7.15 18.66 -32.13
N LYS A 56 6.47 19.76 -32.47
CA LYS A 56 5.53 20.44 -31.55
C LYS A 56 4.38 19.53 -31.14
N GLN A 57 3.78 18.83 -32.10
CA GLN A 57 2.67 17.90 -31.85
C GLN A 57 3.09 16.79 -30.88
N ARG A 58 4.25 16.17 -31.11
CA ARG A 58 4.81 15.14 -30.22
C ARG A 58 5.07 15.67 -28.81
N GLU A 59 5.55 16.91 -28.69
CA GLU A 59 5.78 17.53 -27.39
C GLU A 59 4.49 17.84 -26.64
N ALA A 60 3.47 18.31 -27.36
CA ALA A 60 2.13 18.54 -26.81
C ALA A 60 1.50 17.23 -26.32
N GLU A 61 1.52 16.17 -27.12
CA GLU A 61 1.01 14.85 -26.74
C GLU A 61 1.76 14.26 -25.53
N ALA A 62 3.09 14.40 -25.50
CA ALA A 62 3.89 13.94 -24.37
C ALA A 62 3.61 14.75 -23.08
N ALA A 63 3.31 16.04 -23.20
CA ALA A 63 2.92 16.87 -22.07
C ALA A 63 1.52 16.49 -21.56
N GLU A 64 0.56 16.30 -22.47
CA GLU A 64 -0.80 15.88 -22.13
C GLU A 64 -0.79 14.51 -21.44
N LEU A 65 -0.06 13.54 -21.97
CA LEU A 65 0.06 12.21 -21.37
C LEU A 65 0.61 12.29 -19.95
N LYS A 66 1.67 13.08 -19.72
CA LYS A 66 2.23 13.31 -18.37
C LYS A 66 1.22 13.96 -17.43
N THR A 67 0.43 14.93 -17.91
CA THR A 67 -0.62 15.55 -17.09
C THR A 67 -1.71 14.55 -16.72
N ARG A 68 -2.13 13.71 -17.67
CA ARG A 68 -3.15 12.68 -17.46
C ARG A 68 -2.67 11.59 -16.50
N GLU A 69 -1.41 11.14 -16.63
CA GLU A 69 -0.80 10.19 -15.68
C GLU A 69 -0.69 10.78 -14.28
N ALA A 70 -0.27 12.05 -14.15
CA ALA A 70 -0.19 12.73 -12.86
C ALA A 70 -1.58 12.90 -12.21
N GLU A 71 -2.60 13.22 -13.00
CA GLU A 71 -3.98 13.30 -12.51
C GLU A 71 -4.52 11.93 -12.09
N ALA A 72 -4.30 10.89 -12.89
CA ALA A 72 -4.69 9.52 -12.54
C ALA A 72 -4.03 9.05 -11.23
N LEU A 73 -2.74 9.36 -11.04
CA LEU A 73 -2.04 9.07 -9.79
C LEU A 73 -2.64 9.85 -8.60
N ARG A 74 -3.00 11.13 -8.80
CA ARG A 74 -3.69 11.93 -7.78
C ARG A 74 -5.06 11.35 -7.43
N GLN A 75 -5.84 10.91 -8.42
CA GLN A 75 -7.14 10.28 -8.20
C GLN A 75 -6.99 8.96 -7.44
N LYS A 76 -6.03 8.10 -7.82
CA LYS A 76 -5.74 6.86 -7.10
C LYS A 76 -5.38 7.13 -5.63
N ARG A 77 -4.52 8.12 -5.38
CA ARG A 77 -4.17 8.52 -4.00
C ARG A 77 -5.37 9.04 -3.21
N LYS A 78 -6.26 9.82 -3.85
CA LYS A 78 -7.51 10.27 -3.20
C LYS A 78 -8.41 9.09 -2.83
N PHE A 79 -8.58 8.13 -3.74
CA PHE A 79 -9.38 6.95 -3.50
C PHE A 79 -8.81 6.09 -2.36
N GLU A 80 -7.49 5.88 -2.31
CA GLU A 80 -6.86 5.17 -1.20
C GLU A 80 -7.07 5.88 0.14
N LEU A 81 -6.95 7.21 0.17
CA LEU A 81 -7.24 8.00 1.37
C LEU A 81 -8.71 7.92 1.78
N GLU A 82 -9.64 7.93 0.83
CA GLU A 82 -11.06 7.78 1.10
C GLU A 82 -11.40 6.39 1.63
N LYS A 83 -10.77 5.34 1.08
CA LYS A 83 -10.89 3.97 1.60
C LYS A 83 -10.41 3.88 3.05
N ILE A 84 -9.26 4.50 3.38
CA ILE A 84 -8.76 4.55 4.76
C ILE A 84 -9.71 5.34 5.65
N LYS A 85 -10.23 6.49 5.19
CA LYS A 85 -11.22 7.27 5.95
C LYS A 85 -12.49 6.48 6.23
N LEU A 86 -13.01 5.73 5.25
CA LEU A 86 -14.19 4.88 5.43
C LEU A 86 -13.90 3.71 6.36
N TYR A 87 -12.75 3.07 6.25
CA TYR A 87 -12.36 2.01 7.19
C TYR A 87 -12.24 2.56 8.61
N ASN A 88 -11.54 3.67 8.81
CA ASN A 88 -11.42 4.31 10.11
C ASN A 88 -12.78 4.80 10.62
N ALA A 89 -13.63 5.39 9.77
CA ALA A 89 -14.96 5.83 10.15
C ALA A 89 -15.89 4.64 10.42
N ALA A 90 -15.70 3.49 9.79
CA ALA A 90 -16.40 2.25 10.09
C ALA A 90 -15.90 1.65 11.40
N GLU A 91 -14.61 1.74 11.75
CA GLU A 91 -14.16 1.44 13.11
C GLU A 91 -14.81 2.39 14.13
N ILE A 92 -14.87 3.69 13.85
CA ILE A 92 -15.47 4.68 14.77
C ILE A 92 -17.01 4.57 14.83
N ASN A 93 -17.70 4.21 13.75
CA ASN A 93 -19.16 4.00 13.69
C ASN A 93 -19.58 2.58 14.08
N SER A 94 -18.70 1.58 13.97
CA SER A 94 -18.84 0.28 14.65
C SER A 94 -18.73 0.46 16.16
N VAL A 95 -18.04 1.50 16.63
CA VAL A 95 -18.08 1.97 18.02
C VAL A 95 -19.33 2.85 18.29
N GLY A 96 -20.05 3.32 17.27
CA GLY A 96 -21.17 4.26 17.38
C GLY A 96 -22.59 3.71 17.14
N SER A 97 -22.77 2.54 16.52
CA SER A 97 -24.10 2.08 16.08
C SER A 97 -24.38 0.58 16.31
N ALA A 98 -23.96 0.07 17.47
CA ALA A 98 -24.56 -1.11 18.08
C ALA A 98 -24.61 -0.91 19.59
N ARG A 99 -25.57 -0.07 20.05
CA ARG A 99 -26.07 -0.21 21.41
C ARG A 99 -26.97 -1.46 21.44
N SER A 100 -26.33 -2.61 21.51
CA SER A 100 -26.90 -3.83 22.06
C SER A 100 -25.75 -4.62 22.70
N GLU A 101 -25.63 -4.39 24.01
CA GLU A 101 -24.86 -5.13 25.02
C GLU A 101 -23.34 -5.36 24.81
N SER A 102 -22.59 -4.62 25.64
CA SER A 102 -21.20 -4.84 26.07
C SER A 102 -20.09 -4.99 25.01
N VAL A 103 -19.70 -3.87 24.39
CA VAL A 103 -18.27 -3.65 24.14
C VAL A 103 -17.90 -2.33 24.75
N ARG A 104 -17.69 -2.37 26.07
CA ARG A 104 -16.76 -1.43 26.70
C ARG A 104 -15.44 -1.57 25.92
N PRO A 105 -14.68 -0.50 25.67
CA PRO A 105 -13.30 -0.66 25.25
C PRO A 105 -12.61 -1.41 26.39
N LEU A 106 -12.56 -2.74 26.31
CA LEU A 106 -11.84 -3.59 27.24
C LEU A 106 -10.43 -3.02 27.21
N ARG A 107 -10.00 -2.45 28.33
CA ARG A 107 -8.60 -2.15 28.54
C ARG A 107 -7.93 -3.51 28.58
N GLU A 108 -7.55 -4.03 27.40
CA GLU A 108 -6.92 -5.34 27.33
C GLU A 108 -5.75 -5.32 28.31
N LEU A 109 -5.67 -6.31 29.20
CA LEU A 109 -4.66 -6.33 30.27
C LEU A 109 -3.25 -6.22 29.70
N ARG A 110 -3.04 -6.67 28.47
CA ARG A 110 -1.79 -6.48 27.70
C ARG A 110 -1.33 -5.04 27.56
N ASN A 111 -2.24 -4.08 27.61
CA ASN A 111 -1.93 -2.65 27.53
C ASN A 111 -1.56 -2.07 28.91
N LEU A 112 -1.98 -2.74 29.98
CA LEU A 112 -1.72 -2.34 31.37
C LEU A 112 -0.57 -3.12 32.00
N THR A 113 -0.22 -4.29 31.47
CA THR A 113 0.73 -5.23 32.06
C THR A 113 1.82 -5.61 31.06
N GLN A 114 3.08 -5.54 31.50
CA GLN A 114 4.22 -6.00 30.73
C GLN A 114 4.19 -7.53 30.59
N LYS A 115 4.70 -8.07 29.48
CA LYS A 115 4.88 -9.52 29.29
C LYS A 115 5.70 -10.14 30.43
N TYR A 116 5.37 -11.36 30.82
CA TYR A 116 6.13 -12.05 31.86
C TYR A 116 7.59 -12.23 31.43
N ASN A 117 8.49 -11.93 32.36
CA ASN A 117 9.92 -12.12 32.20
C ASN A 117 10.48 -12.77 33.46
N ALA A 118 10.88 -14.03 33.33
CA ALA A 118 11.43 -14.84 34.43
C ALA A 118 12.74 -14.27 35.01
N GLN A 119 13.43 -13.35 34.31
CA GLN A 119 14.62 -12.68 34.84
C GLN A 119 14.29 -11.52 35.79
N VAL A 120 13.05 -11.02 35.77
CA VAL A 120 12.65 -9.78 36.44
C VAL A 120 11.67 -10.05 37.58
N ALA A 121 10.80 -11.06 37.46
CA ALA A 121 9.83 -11.40 38.48
C ALA A 121 9.56 -12.90 38.55
N ASP A 122 9.40 -13.42 39.76
CA ASP A 122 8.89 -14.78 39.97
C ASP A 122 7.45 -14.90 39.44
N ILE A 123 7.11 -16.07 38.92
CA ILE A 123 5.78 -16.33 38.33
C ILE A 123 4.66 -16.04 39.32
N SER A 124 4.85 -16.38 40.59
CA SER A 124 3.90 -16.07 41.68
C SER A 124 3.65 -14.56 41.82
N LEU A 125 4.70 -13.73 41.76
CA LEU A 125 4.57 -12.28 41.88
C LEU A 125 3.89 -11.67 40.65
N TYR A 126 4.17 -12.24 39.47
CA TYR A 126 3.54 -11.83 38.23
C TYR A 126 2.03 -12.13 38.22
N LEU A 127 1.64 -13.31 38.69
CA LEU A 127 0.24 -13.71 38.84
C LEU A 127 -0.50 -12.82 39.85
N ASP A 128 0.13 -12.52 41.00
CA ASP A 128 -0.46 -11.63 42.02
C ASP A 128 -0.68 -10.20 41.46
N MET A 129 0.23 -9.72 40.60
CA MET A 129 0.07 -8.43 39.91
C MET A 129 -1.06 -8.48 38.87
N PHE A 130 -1.10 -9.52 38.05
CA PHE A 130 -2.13 -9.77 37.04
C PHE A 130 -3.54 -9.78 37.68
N GLU A 131 -3.71 -10.51 38.78
CA GLU A 131 -4.98 -10.63 39.51
C GLU A 131 -5.46 -9.28 40.05
N ARG A 132 -4.57 -8.43 40.56
CA ARG A 132 -4.95 -7.09 41.05
C ARG A 132 -5.32 -6.12 39.92
N GLN A 133 -4.75 -6.30 38.73
CA GLN A 133 -5.03 -5.45 37.57
C GLN A 133 -6.29 -5.90 36.82
N ALA A 134 -6.69 -7.17 36.92
CA ALA A 134 -7.87 -7.73 36.28
C ALA A 134 -9.19 -6.99 36.63
N PRO A 135 -9.52 -6.71 37.91
CA PRO A 135 -10.67 -5.90 38.28
C PRO A 135 -10.56 -4.45 37.78
N THR A 136 -9.34 -3.91 37.75
CA THR A 136 -9.08 -2.53 37.26
C THR A 136 -9.31 -2.42 35.75
N ALA A 137 -9.14 -3.52 35.03
CA ALA A 137 -9.38 -3.63 33.59
C ALA A 137 -10.82 -4.07 33.24
N GLU A 138 -11.69 -4.25 34.24
CA GLU A 138 -13.08 -4.74 34.11
C GLU A 138 -13.18 -6.06 33.30
N ILE A 139 -12.21 -6.95 33.48
CA ILE A 139 -12.14 -8.24 32.77
C ILE A 139 -13.04 -9.26 33.44
N GLU A 140 -13.86 -9.94 32.66
CA GLU A 140 -14.69 -11.06 33.14
C GLU A 140 -13.83 -12.28 33.47
N GLU A 141 -14.22 -13.04 34.49
CA GLU A 141 -13.49 -14.23 34.94
C GLU A 141 -13.29 -15.28 33.83
N SER A 142 -14.22 -15.35 32.88
CA SER A 142 -14.16 -16.18 31.68
C SER A 142 -13.01 -15.82 30.73
N GLU A 143 -12.59 -14.56 30.72
CA GLU A 143 -11.57 -14.03 29.81
C GLU A 143 -10.18 -13.90 30.48
N LEU A 144 -10.10 -14.10 31.79
CA LEU A 144 -8.84 -14.03 32.54
C LEU A 144 -7.82 -15.06 32.07
N VAL A 145 -8.25 -16.29 31.79
CA VAL A 145 -7.36 -17.37 31.36
C VAL A 145 -6.78 -17.06 29.97
N SER A 146 -7.63 -16.62 29.03
CA SER A 146 -7.22 -16.20 27.69
C SER A 146 -6.22 -15.03 27.73
N GLN A 147 -6.47 -14.04 28.57
CA GLN A 147 -5.57 -12.90 28.73
C GLN A 147 -4.25 -13.26 29.43
N LEU A 148 -4.28 -14.18 30.40
CA LEU A 148 -3.07 -14.67 31.04
C LEU A 148 -2.17 -15.44 30.07
N MET A 149 -2.76 -16.35 29.27
CA MET A 149 -2.02 -17.10 28.25
C MET A 149 -1.33 -16.19 27.22
N ALA A 150 -1.94 -15.05 26.87
CA ALA A 150 -1.35 -14.09 25.93
C ALA A 150 -0.12 -13.34 26.49
N LEU A 151 0.03 -13.30 27.81
CA LEU A 151 1.08 -12.57 28.51
C LEU A 151 2.23 -13.45 29.00
N LEU A 152 1.99 -14.76 29.10
CA LEU A 152 2.98 -15.75 29.46
C LEU A 152 3.77 -16.23 28.23
N PRO A 153 5.05 -16.61 28.42
CA PRO A 153 5.82 -17.43 27.49
C PRO A 153 5.08 -18.72 27.11
N LEU A 154 5.34 -19.20 25.90
CA LEU A 154 4.63 -20.34 25.29
C LEU A 154 4.75 -21.62 26.12
N ASP A 155 5.91 -21.86 26.73
CA ASP A 155 6.20 -22.98 27.62
C ASP A 155 5.29 -23.02 28.85
N LEU A 156 5.00 -21.86 29.46
CA LEU A 156 4.07 -21.76 30.58
C LEU A 156 2.60 -21.82 30.14
N ALA A 157 2.26 -21.17 29.03
CA ALA A 157 0.91 -21.23 28.46
C ALA A 157 0.51 -22.66 28.09
N GLN A 158 1.45 -23.48 27.61
CA GLN A 158 1.22 -24.89 27.31
C GLN A 158 0.89 -25.74 28.55
N ILE A 159 1.35 -25.35 29.74
CA ILE A 159 1.00 -26.02 30.99
C ILE A 159 -0.47 -25.72 31.33
N ILE A 160 -0.90 -24.46 31.16
CA ILE A 160 -2.29 -24.02 31.39
C ILE A 160 -3.26 -24.70 30.40
N ILE A 161 -2.90 -24.79 29.12
CA ILE A 161 -3.72 -25.42 28.07
C ILE A 161 -4.02 -26.91 28.36
N LYS A 162 -3.13 -27.58 29.09
CA LYS A 162 -3.31 -29.00 29.46
C LYS A 162 -4.23 -29.20 30.66
N GLU A 163 -4.54 -28.14 31.39
CA GLU A 163 -5.48 -28.17 32.51
C GLU A 163 -6.90 -27.84 32.02
N PRO A 164 -7.93 -28.58 32.44
CA PRO A 164 -9.31 -28.33 32.00
C PRO A 164 -9.84 -27.03 32.62
N GLU A 165 -10.45 -26.16 31.79
CA GLU A 165 -11.04 -24.86 32.21
C GLU A 165 -11.97 -24.99 33.44
N ASP A 166 -12.66 -26.13 33.59
CA ASP A 166 -13.53 -26.44 34.74
C ASP A 166 -12.80 -26.52 36.10
N LYS A 167 -11.48 -26.74 36.11
CA LYS A 167 -10.64 -26.75 37.33
C LYS A 167 -9.88 -25.45 37.55
N ILE A 168 -9.72 -24.63 36.52
CA ILE A 168 -9.05 -23.32 36.57
C ILE A 168 -10.02 -22.23 37.06
N LYS A 169 -10.94 -22.58 37.97
CA LYS A 169 -11.75 -21.60 38.69
C LYS A 169 -11.04 -21.19 39.98
N GLY A 170 -10.01 -20.36 39.82
CA GLY A 170 -9.38 -19.67 40.95
C GLY A 170 -7.89 -19.43 40.77
N HIS A 171 -7.46 -18.23 41.16
CA HIS A 171 -6.05 -17.82 41.25
C HIS A 171 -5.17 -18.82 42.02
N LEU A 172 -5.72 -19.41 43.10
CA LEU A 172 -5.01 -20.41 43.91
C LEU A 172 -4.66 -21.70 43.14
N HIS A 173 -5.44 -22.07 42.13
CA HIS A 173 -5.15 -23.24 41.31
C HIS A 173 -4.07 -22.93 40.27
N MET A 174 -4.14 -21.76 39.63
CA MET A 174 -3.14 -21.32 38.65
C MET A 174 -1.73 -21.18 39.27
N LYS A 175 -1.65 -20.72 40.52
CA LYS A 175 -0.38 -20.62 41.27
C LYS A 175 0.23 -21.97 41.68
N GLY A 176 -0.57 -23.04 41.68
CA GLY A 176 -0.09 -24.41 41.95
C GLY A 176 0.26 -25.20 40.68
N VAL A 177 -0.24 -24.74 39.52
CA VAL A 177 -0.01 -25.36 38.21
C VAL A 177 1.27 -24.82 37.53
N LEU A 178 1.62 -23.57 37.79
CA LEU A 178 2.79 -22.85 37.26
C LEU A 178 3.94 -22.79 38.26
#